data_AF-A0A2S5UW35-F1
#
_entry.id   AF-A0A2S5UW35-F1
#
_cell.length_a   1.000
_cell.length_b   1.000
_cell.length_c   1.000
_cell.angle_alpha   90.00
_cell.angle_beta   90.00
_cell.angle_gamma   90.00
#
_symmetry.space_group_name_H-M   'P 1'
#
loop_
_entity.id
_entity.type
_entity.pdbx_description
1 polymer ?
#
loop_
_entity_poly.entity_id
_entity_poly.type
_entity_poly.pdbx_seq_one_letter_code
_entity_poly.pdbx_strand_id
1 'polypeptide(L)'
;MALAGAAASVGNVGVSFATTLVGGAYALNAANLRLATPTVAGGATGTNARLALQQTSSASTTTPRGQATTISFDRPVQNLSFTIYGFTRSTATYNDAAYITSAATFTRSGQGSQIAGVGTSVSPWTTNTVNSESGQTTTANSVTVTFVGPVSSLVINYYSAGGSGGAQAIFLGNMAFTAGC
;
A
#
# COMPACT_ATOMS: atom_id res chain seq x y z
N MET A 1 18.84 -37.57 31.26
CA MET A 1 17.56 -36.94 30.84
C MET A 1 17.93 -35.77 29.93
N ALA A 2 18.05 -36.04 28.62
CA ALA A 2 18.48 -35.03 27.65
C ALA A 2 17.23 -34.32 27.09
N LEU A 3 17.15 -33.02 27.29
CA LEU A 3 16.15 -32.15 26.65
C LEU A 3 16.49 -32.08 25.16
N ALA A 4 15.69 -32.76 24.33
CA ALA A 4 15.73 -32.57 22.89
C ALA A 4 15.24 -31.15 22.58
N GLY A 5 16.18 -30.25 22.28
CA GLY A 5 15.86 -28.95 21.70
C GLY A 5 15.24 -29.16 20.33
N ALA A 6 13.96 -28.85 20.18
CA ALA A 6 13.32 -28.79 18.88
C ALA A 6 14.06 -27.75 18.04
N ALA A 7 14.71 -28.20 16.96
CA ALA A 7 15.30 -27.31 15.97
C ALA A 7 14.16 -26.53 15.32
N ALA A 8 14.12 -25.23 15.59
CA ALA A 8 13.22 -24.29 14.92
C ALA A 8 13.49 -24.37 13.41
N SER A 9 12.55 -24.93 12.63
CA SER A 9 12.72 -25.06 11.19
C SER A 9 12.65 -23.67 10.55
N VAL A 10 13.79 -23.20 10.03
CA VAL A 10 13.91 -21.98 9.24
C VAL A 10 13.21 -22.19 7.89
N GLY A 11 11.89 -22.23 7.90
CA GLY A 11 11.07 -22.28 6.70
C GLY A 11 10.91 -20.88 6.10
N ASN A 12 10.77 -20.80 4.79
CA ASN A 12 10.33 -19.57 4.12
C ASN A 12 8.91 -19.19 4.59
N VAL A 13 8.57 -17.90 4.54
CA VAL A 13 7.20 -17.43 4.77
C VAL A 13 6.57 -17.14 3.42
N GLY A 14 5.48 -17.82 3.11
CA GLY A 14 4.65 -17.51 1.96
C GLY A 14 3.89 -16.21 2.19
N VAL A 15 4.03 -15.26 1.27
CA VAL A 15 3.24 -14.03 1.22
C VAL A 15 2.45 -14.01 -0.08
N SER A 16 1.15 -13.77 0.01
CA SER A 16 0.26 -13.69 -1.15
C SER A 16 -0.46 -12.35 -1.19
N PHE A 17 -0.75 -11.90 -2.41
CA PHE A 17 -1.44 -10.65 -2.69
C PHE A 17 -2.63 -10.95 -3.59
N ALA A 18 -3.82 -10.51 -3.21
CA ALA A 18 -5.03 -10.68 -4.00
C ALA A 18 -5.81 -9.37 -4.03
N THR A 19 -6.16 -8.90 -5.22
CA THR A 19 -6.89 -7.64 -5.39
C THR A 19 -8.29 -7.88 -5.93
N THR A 20 -9.26 -7.17 -5.37
CA THR A 20 -10.62 -7.05 -5.92
C THR A 20 -10.94 -5.59 -6.18
N LEU A 21 -11.77 -5.31 -7.19
CA LEU A 21 -12.28 -3.97 -7.44
C LEU A 21 -13.39 -3.64 -6.44
N VAL A 22 -13.40 -2.40 -5.96
CA VAL A 22 -14.41 -1.89 -5.02
C VAL A 22 -15.05 -0.63 -5.60
N GLY A 23 -16.30 -0.77 -6.04
CA GLY A 23 -17.13 0.32 -6.56
C GLY A 23 -16.71 0.91 -7.92
N GLY A 24 -17.63 1.63 -8.56
CA GLY A 24 -17.42 2.42 -9.78
C GLY A 24 -16.88 1.67 -11.01
N ALA A 25 -16.40 2.43 -12.00
CA ALA A 25 -15.87 1.93 -13.27
C ALA A 25 -14.33 2.01 -13.35
N TYR A 26 -13.63 1.48 -12.35
CA TYR A 26 -12.19 1.24 -12.46
C TYR A 26 -11.93 -0.14 -13.03
N ALA A 27 -10.92 -0.22 -13.89
CA ALA A 27 -10.26 -1.47 -14.23
C ALA A 27 -8.94 -1.53 -13.46
N LEU A 28 -8.60 -2.73 -12.97
CA LEU A 28 -7.22 -2.99 -12.56
C LEU A 28 -6.33 -2.81 -13.77
N ASN A 29 -5.26 -2.05 -13.62
CA ASN A 29 -4.29 -1.90 -14.70
C ASN A 29 -3.57 -3.25 -14.92
N ALA A 30 -3.13 -3.55 -16.15
CA ALA A 30 -2.36 -4.77 -16.43
C ALA A 30 -1.04 -4.85 -15.64
N ALA A 31 -0.55 -3.72 -15.12
CA ALA A 31 0.60 -3.65 -14.22
C ALA A 31 0.23 -3.67 -12.72
N ASN A 32 -1.03 -3.89 -12.35
CA ASN A 32 -1.43 -4.12 -10.97
C ASN A 32 -0.81 -5.40 -10.41
N LEU A 33 -0.36 -5.36 -9.15
CA LEU A 33 0.39 -6.43 -8.50
C LEU A 33 1.65 -6.87 -9.26
N ARG A 34 2.24 -5.97 -10.04
CA ARG A 34 3.58 -6.18 -10.63
C ARG A 34 4.61 -5.34 -9.90
N LEU A 35 5.85 -5.83 -9.89
CA LEU A 35 6.99 -5.02 -9.51
C LEU A 35 7.18 -3.90 -10.54
N ALA A 36 7.21 -2.67 -10.07
CA ALA A 36 7.45 -1.48 -10.85
C ALA A 36 8.60 -0.67 -10.24
N THR A 37 9.36 0.02 -11.06
CA THR A 37 10.37 1.00 -10.63
C THR A 37 9.74 2.39 -10.71
N PRO A 38 9.08 2.88 -9.64
CA PRO A 38 8.52 4.23 -9.67
C PRO A 38 9.64 5.25 -9.86
N THR A 39 9.34 6.34 -10.54
CA THR A 39 10.26 7.48 -10.63
C THR A 39 10.38 8.10 -9.24
N VAL A 40 11.60 8.34 -8.75
CA VAL A 40 11.79 9.16 -7.56
C VAL A 40 11.97 10.60 -8.03
N ALA A 41 11.14 11.52 -7.54
CA ALA A 41 11.24 12.92 -7.95
C ALA A 41 12.63 13.47 -7.55
N GLY A 42 13.33 14.09 -8.50
CA GLY A 42 14.74 14.51 -8.34
C GLY A 42 15.77 13.69 -9.13
N GLY A 43 15.33 12.77 -10.01
CA GLY A 43 16.20 12.16 -11.03
C GLY A 43 17.00 10.94 -10.58
N ALA A 44 16.96 10.59 -9.29
CA ALA A 44 17.45 9.29 -8.85
C ALA A 44 16.42 8.23 -9.26
N THR A 45 16.65 7.45 -10.30
CA THR A 45 15.89 6.21 -10.50
C THR A 45 16.15 5.33 -9.28
N GLY A 46 15.22 5.33 -8.32
CA GLY A 46 15.30 4.47 -7.16
C GLY A 46 15.36 3.02 -7.65
N THR A 47 16.50 2.38 -7.46
CA THR A 47 16.84 1.04 -7.94
C THR A 47 16.00 -0.07 -7.31
N ASN A 48 15.07 0.26 -6.42
CA ASN A 48 14.27 -0.69 -5.68
C ASN A 48 12.89 -0.80 -6.31
N ALA A 49 12.66 -1.88 -7.05
CA ALA A 49 11.34 -2.23 -7.52
C ALA A 49 10.36 -2.36 -6.34
N ARG A 50 9.14 -1.90 -6.53
CA ARG A 50 8.07 -1.89 -5.52
C ARG A 50 6.82 -2.53 -6.11
N LEU A 51 6.01 -3.19 -5.28
CA LEU A 51 4.76 -3.78 -5.73
C LEU A 51 3.76 -2.67 -6.02
N ALA A 52 3.30 -2.54 -7.26
CA ALA A 52 2.40 -1.49 -7.66
C ALA A 52 0.94 -1.90 -7.46
N LEU A 53 0.16 -1.03 -6.81
CA LEU A 53 -1.30 -1.09 -6.79
C LEU A 53 -1.79 -0.05 -7.78
N GLN A 54 -2.07 -0.50 -9.01
CA GLN A 54 -2.38 0.36 -10.14
C GLN A 54 -3.81 0.18 -10.60
N GLN A 55 -4.47 1.30 -10.85
CA GLN A 55 -5.83 1.31 -11.34
C GLN A 55 -5.99 2.38 -12.41
N THR A 56 -6.86 2.12 -13.37
CA THR A 56 -7.19 3.07 -14.42
C THR A 56 -8.70 3.22 -14.44
N SER A 57 -9.16 4.46 -14.32
CA SER A 57 -10.58 4.76 -14.41
C SER A 57 -11.02 4.89 -15.86
N SER A 58 -12.24 4.44 -16.11
CA SER A 58 -13.09 5.02 -17.14
C SER A 58 -13.92 6.14 -16.48
N ALA A 59 -14.19 7.24 -17.19
CA ALA A 59 -14.88 8.41 -16.66
C ALA A 59 -16.21 8.00 -16.00
N SER A 60 -16.28 8.01 -14.67
CA SER A 60 -17.45 7.57 -13.90
C SER A 60 -17.62 8.43 -12.66
N THR A 61 -18.86 8.84 -12.37
CA THR A 61 -19.21 9.83 -11.35
C THR A 61 -19.57 9.24 -9.97
N THR A 62 -19.60 7.91 -9.81
CA THR A 62 -20.01 7.24 -8.55
C THR A 62 -18.83 6.93 -7.64
N THR A 63 -18.83 7.39 -6.39
CA THR A 63 -17.78 7.19 -5.35
C THR A 63 -18.28 6.23 -4.25
N PRO A 64 -17.45 5.35 -3.62
CA PRO A 64 -16.00 5.16 -3.79
C PRO A 64 -15.62 4.30 -5.00
N ARG A 65 -14.43 4.56 -5.53
CA ARG A 65 -13.91 3.94 -6.77
C ARG A 65 -12.48 3.46 -6.57
N GLY A 66 -12.25 2.16 -6.47
CA GLY A 66 -10.92 1.68 -6.16
C GLY A 66 -10.74 0.16 -6.17
N GLN A 67 -9.81 -0.29 -5.35
CA GLN A 67 -9.44 -1.67 -5.16
C GLN A 67 -9.19 -1.98 -3.68
N ALA A 68 -9.48 -3.22 -3.29
CA ALA A 68 -9.09 -3.79 -2.00
C ALA A 68 -8.07 -4.90 -2.26
N THR A 69 -6.85 -4.68 -1.78
CA THR A 69 -5.74 -5.63 -1.89
C THR A 69 -5.51 -6.30 -0.55
N THR A 70 -5.82 -7.58 -0.50
CA THR A 70 -5.55 -8.45 0.66
C THR A 70 -4.11 -8.95 0.58
N ILE A 71 -3.37 -8.77 1.67
CA ILE A 71 -2.04 -9.36 1.89
C ILE A 71 -2.21 -10.45 2.93
N SER A 72 -1.78 -11.67 2.61
CA SER A 72 -1.89 -12.82 3.52
C SER A 72 -0.55 -13.52 3.68
N PHE A 73 -0.23 -13.84 4.92
CA PHE A 73 0.93 -14.62 5.32
C PHE A 73 0.49 -16.04 5.65
N ASP A 74 1.24 -17.05 5.21
CA ASP A 74 0.95 -18.46 5.47
C ASP A 74 1.00 -18.84 6.97
N ARG A 75 1.66 -18.01 7.77
CA ARG A 75 1.65 -18.01 9.24
C ARG A 75 1.74 -16.59 9.80
N PRO A 76 1.31 -16.34 11.04
CA PRO A 76 1.41 -15.02 11.64
C PRO A 76 2.85 -14.48 11.66
N VAL A 77 3.04 -13.25 11.20
CA VAL A 77 4.32 -12.53 11.27
C VAL A 77 4.30 -11.45 12.34
N GLN A 78 5.44 -11.16 12.94
CA GLN A 78 5.62 -10.14 13.97
C GLN A 78 6.45 -8.97 13.44
N ASN A 79 6.36 -7.81 14.10
CA ASN A 79 7.12 -6.60 13.74
C ASN A 79 6.94 -6.21 12.27
N LEU A 80 5.76 -6.48 11.69
CA LEU A 80 5.49 -6.16 10.31
C LEU A 80 5.56 -4.65 10.11
N SER A 81 6.40 -4.22 9.18
CA SER A 81 6.53 -2.84 8.73
C SER A 81 6.63 -2.79 7.22
N PHE A 82 6.03 -1.78 6.61
CA PHE A 82 6.21 -1.47 5.19
C PHE A 82 5.90 0.00 4.92
N THR A 83 6.30 0.47 3.75
CA THR A 83 6.01 1.83 3.29
C THR A 83 5.08 1.80 2.09
N ILE A 84 4.04 2.63 2.14
CA ILE A 84 3.16 2.96 1.03
C ILE A 84 3.68 4.26 0.43
N TYR A 85 4.09 4.22 -0.83
CA TYR A 85 4.67 5.35 -1.55
C TYR A 85 3.72 5.89 -2.60
N GLY A 86 3.93 7.17 -2.95
CA GLY A 86 3.43 7.72 -4.20
C GLY A 86 1.98 8.16 -4.13
N PHE A 87 1.52 8.66 -2.98
CA PHE A 87 0.23 9.35 -2.95
C PHE A 87 0.33 10.64 -3.76
N THR A 88 -0.40 10.70 -4.85
CA THR A 88 -0.36 11.81 -5.79
C THR A 88 -1.74 12.42 -5.99
N ARG A 89 -1.74 13.70 -6.35
CA ARG A 89 -2.95 14.42 -6.70
C ARG A 89 -2.69 15.28 -7.90
N SER A 90 -3.57 15.11 -8.88
CA SER A 90 -3.75 16.03 -9.99
C SER A 90 -4.99 16.87 -9.75
N THR A 91 -5.01 18.10 -10.26
CA THR A 91 -6.12 19.04 -10.08
C THR A 91 -7.44 18.51 -10.62
N ALA A 92 -7.42 17.77 -11.74
CA ALA A 92 -8.62 17.34 -12.44
C ALA A 92 -8.85 15.83 -12.43
N THR A 93 -7.78 15.02 -12.38
CA THR A 93 -7.88 13.60 -12.76
C THR A 93 -8.10 12.70 -11.54
N TYR A 94 -7.27 12.80 -10.51
CA TYR A 94 -7.34 11.90 -9.36
C TYR A 94 -6.80 12.57 -8.07
N ASN A 95 -7.19 12.01 -6.93
CA ASN A 95 -6.56 12.24 -5.64
C ASN A 95 -6.41 10.91 -4.91
N ASP A 96 -5.19 10.41 -4.76
CA ASP A 96 -4.93 9.12 -4.16
C ASP A 96 -5.37 9.09 -2.70
N ALA A 97 -6.09 8.01 -2.34
CA ALA A 97 -6.54 7.76 -1.00
C ALA A 97 -6.36 6.29 -0.61
N ALA A 98 -5.84 6.03 0.57
CA ALA A 98 -5.76 4.66 1.07
C ALA A 98 -5.94 4.55 2.58
N TYR A 99 -6.46 3.40 3.02
CA TYR A 99 -6.51 3.03 4.42
C TYR A 99 -6.28 1.53 4.59
N ILE A 100 -5.94 1.12 5.81
CA ILE A 100 -5.72 -0.27 6.16
C ILE A 100 -6.88 -0.80 6.99
N THR A 101 -7.33 -2.00 6.67
CA THR A 101 -8.19 -2.80 7.54
C THR A 101 -7.39 -4.02 7.99
N SER A 102 -7.25 -4.20 9.30
CA SER A 102 -6.55 -5.33 9.90
C SER A 102 -7.14 -5.62 11.27
N ALA A 103 -7.08 -6.89 11.69
CA ALA A 103 -7.37 -7.27 13.07
C ALA A 103 -6.27 -6.82 14.03
N ALA A 104 -5.03 -6.71 13.54
CA ALA A 104 -3.90 -6.22 14.31
C ALA A 104 -3.85 -4.69 14.26
N THR A 105 -3.61 -4.07 15.41
CA THR A 105 -3.38 -2.63 15.52
C THR A 105 -2.10 -2.25 14.77
N PHE A 106 -2.12 -1.12 14.09
CA PHE A 106 -0.93 -0.52 13.49
C PHE A 106 -0.79 0.94 13.88
N THR A 107 0.43 1.45 13.78
CA THR A 107 0.75 2.87 13.89
C THR A 107 1.39 3.32 12.59
N ARG A 108 1.28 4.63 12.30
CA ARG A 108 2.14 5.28 11.32
C ARG A 108 3.47 5.61 12.01
N SER A 109 4.54 4.94 11.62
CA SER A 109 5.88 5.23 12.14
C SER A 109 6.57 6.37 11.38
N GLY A 110 6.04 6.75 10.21
CA GLY A 110 6.43 7.95 9.48
C GLY A 110 5.36 8.38 8.48
N GLN A 111 5.18 9.68 8.30
CA GLN A 111 4.22 10.26 7.35
C GLN A 111 4.86 11.48 6.70
N GLY A 112 4.88 11.50 5.37
CA GLY A 112 5.38 12.62 4.60
C GLY A 112 4.49 13.87 4.73
N SER A 113 5.09 15.05 4.54
CA SER A 113 4.42 16.35 4.71
C SER A 113 3.25 16.60 3.75
N GLN A 114 3.18 15.88 2.63
CA GLN A 114 2.10 15.99 1.64
C GLN A 114 0.92 15.05 1.92
N ILE A 115 0.97 14.28 3.00
CA ILE A 115 -0.08 13.33 3.38
C ILE A 115 -0.88 13.90 4.55
N ALA A 116 -2.21 13.85 4.43
CA ALA A 116 -3.15 14.05 5.52
C ALA A 116 -3.85 12.73 5.89
N GLY A 117 -4.56 12.72 7.03
CA GLY A 117 -5.29 11.56 7.54
C GLY A 117 -4.41 10.61 8.37
N VAL A 118 -5.03 9.56 8.90
CA VAL A 118 -4.38 8.61 9.84
C VAL A 118 -4.40 7.15 9.36
N GLY A 119 -4.99 6.88 8.19
CA GLY A 119 -5.01 5.57 7.55
C GLY A 119 -6.16 4.66 7.98
N THR A 120 -7.23 5.23 8.52
CA THR A 120 -8.47 4.50 8.86
C THR A 120 -9.55 4.76 7.80
N SER A 121 -10.60 3.95 7.79
CA SER A 121 -11.72 4.13 6.83
C SER A 121 -12.39 5.50 6.93
N VAL A 122 -12.43 6.11 8.11
CA VAL A 122 -13.00 7.45 8.35
C VAL A 122 -12.00 8.60 8.19
N SER A 123 -10.70 8.29 8.23
CA SER A 123 -9.61 9.25 8.04
C SER A 123 -8.50 8.61 7.22
N PRO A 124 -8.77 8.34 5.93
CA PRO A 124 -7.82 7.69 5.01
C PRO A 124 -6.60 8.58 4.83
N TRP A 125 -5.45 7.98 4.51
CA TRP A 125 -4.33 8.75 4.00
C TRP A 125 -4.68 9.30 2.62
N THR A 126 -4.54 10.61 2.46
CA THR A 126 -4.79 11.30 1.18
C THR A 126 -3.75 12.37 0.95
N THR A 127 -3.48 12.70 -0.31
CA THR A 127 -2.62 13.85 -0.61
C THR A 127 -3.34 15.16 -0.25
N ASN A 128 -2.67 16.04 0.50
CA ASN A 128 -3.23 17.32 0.97
C ASN A 128 -2.96 18.49 0.02
N THR A 129 -2.12 18.30 -0.99
CA THR A 129 -1.74 19.29 -2.00
C THR A 129 -1.75 18.66 -3.38
N VAL A 130 -1.90 19.46 -4.43
CA VAL A 130 -1.49 19.03 -5.77
C VAL A 130 0.03 18.85 -5.74
N ASN A 131 0.52 17.74 -6.29
CA ASN A 131 1.94 17.43 -6.29
C ASN A 131 2.35 16.79 -7.63
N SER A 132 3.09 15.68 -7.59
CA SER A 132 3.65 15.02 -8.76
C SER A 132 2.61 14.20 -9.55
N GLU A 133 2.99 13.79 -10.76
CA GLU A 133 2.21 12.83 -11.55
C GLU A 133 2.22 11.43 -10.95
N SER A 134 1.22 10.63 -11.31
CA SER A 134 1.12 9.22 -10.90
C SER A 134 2.41 8.48 -11.24
N GLY A 135 2.87 7.64 -10.31
CA GLY A 135 4.14 6.91 -10.47
C GLY A 135 5.36 7.62 -9.88
N GLN A 136 5.22 8.88 -9.44
CA GLN A 136 6.27 9.63 -8.77
C GLN A 136 6.23 9.39 -7.25
N THR A 137 7.37 9.03 -6.67
CA THR A 137 7.49 8.77 -5.24
C THR A 137 8.54 9.67 -4.59
N THR A 138 8.25 10.13 -3.38
CA THR A 138 9.13 10.93 -2.54
C THR A 138 8.87 10.58 -1.07
N THR A 139 9.77 10.95 -0.17
CA THR A 139 9.50 10.84 1.28
C THR A 139 8.29 11.70 1.69
N ALA A 140 8.06 12.83 1.03
CA ALA A 140 6.96 13.74 1.31
C ALA A 140 5.58 13.16 0.97
N ASN A 141 5.49 12.23 0.01
CA ASN A 141 4.24 11.61 -0.42
C ASN A 141 4.12 10.12 -0.07
N SER A 142 4.77 9.72 1.03
CA SER A 142 4.82 8.33 1.47
C SER A 142 4.47 8.19 2.95
N VAL A 143 4.01 7.01 3.34
CA VAL A 143 3.67 6.66 4.73
C VAL A 143 4.30 5.31 5.07
N THR A 144 4.98 5.25 6.22
CA THR A 144 5.46 3.99 6.78
C THR A 144 4.52 3.56 7.90
N VAL A 145 4.13 2.29 7.87
CA VAL A 145 3.24 1.67 8.84
C VAL A 145 3.96 0.55 9.57
N THR A 146 3.66 0.39 10.86
CA THR A 146 4.22 -0.66 11.70
C THR A 146 3.11 -1.28 12.54
N PHE A 147 3.03 -2.61 12.56
CA PHE A 147 2.00 -3.35 13.28
C PHE A 147 2.47 -3.71 14.69
N VAL A 148 1.57 -3.51 15.64
CA VAL A 148 1.73 -3.86 17.05
C VAL A 148 1.05 -5.20 17.27
N GLY A 149 1.80 -6.29 17.10
CA GLY A 149 1.34 -7.66 17.30
C GLY A 149 1.40 -8.53 16.05
N PRO A 150 1.03 -9.82 16.16
CA PRO A 150 1.06 -10.76 15.04
C PRO A 150 0.06 -10.40 13.94
N VAL A 151 0.47 -10.52 12.68
CA VAL A 151 -0.35 -10.28 11.50
C VAL A 151 -0.38 -11.53 10.63
N SER A 152 -1.57 -12.07 10.41
CA SER A 152 -1.80 -13.15 9.42
C SER A 152 -2.35 -12.61 8.10
N SER A 153 -3.13 -11.52 8.16
CA SER A 153 -3.66 -10.86 6.98
C SER A 153 -3.99 -9.41 7.28
N LEU A 154 -3.94 -8.58 6.23
CA LEU A 154 -4.43 -7.20 6.24
C LEU A 154 -4.97 -6.84 4.85
N VAL A 155 -5.80 -5.80 4.78
CA VAL A 155 -6.33 -5.27 3.53
C VAL A 155 -5.90 -3.82 3.37
N ILE A 156 -5.31 -3.49 2.22
CA ILE A 156 -5.09 -2.11 1.78
C ILE A 156 -6.23 -1.75 0.84
N ASN A 157 -7.04 -0.78 1.26
CA ASN A 157 -8.10 -0.22 0.45
C ASN A 157 -7.55 1.03 -0.23
N TYR A 158 -7.39 0.99 -1.55
CA TYR A 158 -6.83 2.08 -2.34
C TYR A 158 -7.87 2.57 -3.34
N TYR A 159 -8.13 3.87 -3.39
CA TYR A 159 -9.17 4.46 -4.22
C TYR A 159 -8.82 5.91 -4.55
N SER A 160 -9.61 6.49 -5.45
CA SER A 160 -9.51 7.93 -5.74
C SER A 160 -10.55 8.71 -4.93
N ALA A 161 -10.10 9.60 -4.04
CA ALA A 161 -10.97 10.47 -3.23
C ALA A 161 -11.53 11.68 -4.01
N GLY A 162 -11.09 11.90 -5.25
CA GLY A 162 -11.57 13.00 -6.08
C GLY A 162 -11.12 12.86 -7.53
N GLY A 163 -11.55 13.80 -8.38
CA GLY A 163 -11.20 13.83 -9.81
C GLY A 163 -12.12 12.99 -10.71
N SER A 164 -11.93 13.15 -12.03
CA SER A 164 -12.80 12.58 -13.07
C SER A 164 -12.22 11.35 -13.77
N GLY A 165 -10.92 11.06 -13.62
CA GLY A 165 -10.36 9.83 -14.17
C GLY A 165 -8.83 9.74 -14.26
N GLY A 166 -8.31 8.89 -15.15
CA GLY A 166 -6.87 8.68 -15.37
C GLY A 166 -6.26 7.47 -14.66
N ALA A 167 -5.00 7.21 -15.01
CA ALA A 167 -4.18 6.18 -14.38
C ALA A 167 -3.58 6.73 -13.07
N GLN A 168 -3.65 5.91 -12.03
CA GLN A 168 -3.14 6.25 -10.71
C GLN A 168 -2.56 5.00 -10.04
N ALA A 169 -1.55 5.21 -9.21
CA ALA A 169 -0.82 4.14 -8.57
C ALA A 169 -0.25 4.55 -7.23
N ILE A 170 -0.37 3.67 -6.25
CA ILE A 170 0.49 3.66 -5.06
C ILE A 170 1.40 2.43 -5.10
N PHE A 171 2.49 2.47 -4.34
CA PHE A 171 3.50 1.41 -4.36
C PHE A 171 3.78 0.91 -2.95
N LEU A 172 3.89 -0.41 -2.79
CA LEU A 172 4.31 -1.03 -1.54
C LEU A 172 5.78 -1.42 -1.63
N GLY A 173 6.57 -1.02 -0.63
CA GLY A 173 7.98 -1.35 -0.56
C GLY A 173 8.48 -1.44 0.87
N ASN A 174 9.75 -1.83 1.01
CA ASN A 174 10.44 -1.95 2.30
C ASN A 174 9.66 -2.82 3.32
N MET A 175 9.04 -3.91 2.84
CA MET A 175 8.35 -4.84 3.72
C MET A 175 9.38 -5.62 4.55
N ALA A 176 9.25 -5.54 5.86
CA ALA A 176 10.09 -6.23 6.83
C ALA A 176 9.21 -6.83 7.93
N PHE A 177 9.55 -8.04 8.37
CA PHE A 177 8.85 -8.73 9.46
C PHE A 177 9.73 -9.88 9.97
N THR A 178 9.35 -10.44 11.11
CA THR A 178 9.94 -11.66 11.67
C THR A 178 8.87 -12.73 11.80
N ALA A 179 9.13 -13.96 11.36
CA ALA A 179 8.22 -15.08 11.57
C ALA A 179 8.80 -16.05 12.59
N GLY A 180 7.93 -16.53 13.49
CA GLY A 180 8.26 -17.68 14.34
C GLY A 180 8.34 -18.94 13.49
N CYS A 181 9.21 -19.87 13.90
CA CYS A 181 9.25 -21.21 13.34
C CYS A 181 8.05 -22.02 13.83
#